data_AF-A0AAE0BVU6-F1
#
_entry.id   AF-A0AAE0BVU6-F1
#
_cell.length_a   1.000
_cell.length_b   1.000
_cell.length_c   1.000
_cell.angle_alpha   90.00
_cell.angle_beta   90.00
_cell.angle_gamma   90.00
#
_symmetry.space_group_name_H-M   'P 1'
#
loop_
_entity.id
_entity.type
_entity.pdbx_description
1 polymer ?
#
loop_
_entity_poly.entity_id
_entity_poly.type
_entity_poly.pdbx_seq_one_letter_code
_entity_poly.pdbx_strand_id
1 'polypeptide(L)'
;MSRLPPQPPPQPAGEDDGDRDDDGVVEFDLAEPAGAPDVVPDRARYTIESVKHAFSDSDGTSAHQQRAAYLEAVIAAELRVRTELNDAENSAAARNHQRDSRLRRLIREAEELCSLRCPGRKGGGKQCEYIMEGFDGCMAVHCNTATGCGTHFCAYCFATFKNSRECHVHVYNCLESINPNEHFCTDADGLREFYNEKKRRRVGAMLVSKNVKEDDKALVMAHVNAILR
;
A
#
# COMPACT_ATOMS: atom_id res chain seq x y z
N MET A 1 11.05 -29.75 -63.08
CA MET A 1 9.74 -29.77 -62.41
C MET A 1 9.94 -29.29 -60.98
N SER A 2 9.71 -27.99 -60.74
CA SER A 2 9.94 -27.36 -59.43
C SER A 2 8.77 -27.66 -58.51
N ARG A 3 9.02 -28.35 -57.40
CA ARG A 3 8.00 -28.63 -56.37
C ARG A 3 7.82 -27.37 -55.52
N LEU A 4 6.58 -26.88 -55.46
CA LEU A 4 6.21 -25.79 -54.57
C LEU A 4 6.29 -26.25 -53.10
N PRO A 5 6.70 -25.36 -52.18
CA PRO A 5 6.75 -25.68 -50.77
C PRO A 5 5.34 -25.90 -50.19
N PRO A 6 5.21 -26.74 -49.14
CA PRO A 6 3.94 -27.03 -48.50
C PRO A 6 3.37 -25.77 -47.83
N GLN A 7 2.06 -25.55 -48.01
CA GLN A 7 1.37 -24.46 -47.33
C GLN A 7 1.18 -24.78 -45.84
N PRO A 8 1.27 -23.76 -44.97
CA PRO A 8 1.01 -23.92 -43.55
C PRO A 8 -0.47 -24.27 -43.29
N PRO A 9 -0.77 -24.97 -42.19
CA PRO A 9 -2.13 -25.32 -41.81
C PRO A 9 -2.97 -24.07 -41.51
N PRO A 10 -4.29 -24.11 -41.78
CA PRO A 10 -5.20 -23.01 -41.48
C PRO A 10 -5.23 -22.73 -39.98
N GLN A 11 -5.11 -21.46 -39.61
CA GLN A 11 -5.20 -21.04 -38.21
C GLN A 11 -6.66 -21.13 -37.72
N PRO A 12 -6.89 -21.54 -36.46
CA PRO A 12 -8.23 -21.57 -35.88
C PRO A 12 -8.80 -20.14 -35.79
N ALA A 13 -10.10 -20.03 -36.03
CA ALA A 13 -10.84 -18.78 -35.88
C ALA A 13 -10.76 -18.31 -34.43
N GLY A 14 -10.28 -17.08 -34.22
CA GLY A 14 -10.18 -16.47 -32.89
C GLY A 14 -11.57 -16.36 -32.25
N GLU A 15 -11.67 -16.89 -31.04
CA GLU A 15 -12.81 -16.69 -30.16
C GLU A 15 -12.73 -15.27 -29.60
N ASP A 16 -13.88 -14.60 -29.66
CA ASP A 16 -14.12 -13.22 -29.24
C ASP A 16 -14.16 -13.16 -27.71
N ASP A 17 -13.05 -12.73 -27.11
CA ASP A 17 -12.93 -12.51 -25.67
C ASP A 17 -13.71 -11.24 -25.30
N GLY A 18 -14.96 -11.44 -24.92
CA GLY A 18 -15.84 -10.37 -24.43
C GLY A 18 -15.23 -9.63 -23.24
N ASP A 19 -15.17 -8.30 -23.40
CA ASP A 19 -14.84 -7.33 -22.37
C ASP A 19 -15.65 -7.59 -21.09
N ARG A 20 -14.96 -8.07 -20.05
CA ARG A 20 -15.43 -8.04 -18.66
C ARG A 20 -14.59 -7.02 -17.91
N ASP A 21 -15.11 -5.80 -17.89
CA ASP A 21 -14.76 -4.79 -16.89
C ASP A 21 -15.34 -5.26 -15.54
N ASP A 22 -14.67 -6.22 -14.90
CA ASP A 22 -14.91 -6.56 -13.49
C ASP A 22 -13.97 -5.68 -12.65
N ASP A 23 -14.40 -4.44 -12.44
CA ASP A 23 -13.87 -3.57 -11.40
C ASP A 23 -14.25 -4.16 -10.04
N GLY A 24 -13.53 -5.21 -9.63
CA GLY A 24 -13.59 -5.80 -8.31
C GLY A 24 -13.16 -4.79 -7.25
N VAL A 25 -14.07 -3.88 -6.90
CA VAL A 25 -13.94 -2.99 -5.77
C VAL A 25 -14.00 -3.86 -4.52
N VAL A 26 -12.83 -4.16 -3.97
CA VAL A 26 -12.71 -4.78 -2.66
C VAL A 26 -13.27 -3.76 -1.65
N GLU A 27 -14.51 -3.95 -1.22
CA GLU A 27 -15.10 -3.20 -0.10
C GLU A 27 -14.26 -3.48 1.14
N PHE A 28 -13.38 -2.54 1.48
CA PHE A 28 -12.79 -2.47 2.80
C PHE A 28 -13.87 -1.93 3.73
N ASP A 29 -14.45 -2.81 4.54
CA ASP A 29 -15.24 -2.44 5.72
C ASP A 29 -14.36 -1.59 6.65
N LEU A 30 -14.39 -0.28 6.42
CA LEU A 30 -13.85 0.71 7.32
C LEU A 30 -14.78 0.73 8.54
N ALA A 31 -14.33 0.06 9.60
CA ALA A 31 -14.95 0.11 10.91
C ALA A 31 -15.36 1.55 11.24
N GLU A 32 -16.63 1.74 11.59
CA GLU A 32 -17.19 3.04 11.94
C GLU A 32 -16.28 3.72 12.97
N PRO A 33 -15.89 5.00 12.77
CA PRO A 33 -15.05 5.69 13.71
C PRO A 33 -15.78 5.75 15.06
N ALA A 34 -15.20 5.08 16.06
CA ALA A 34 -15.68 5.10 17.42
C ALA A 34 -15.96 6.55 17.85
N GLY A 35 -17.18 6.78 18.34
CA GLY A 35 -17.83 8.06 18.56
C GLY A 35 -16.90 9.24 18.76
N ALA A 36 -17.05 10.26 17.91
CA ALA A 36 -16.44 11.56 18.13
C ALA A 36 -16.80 12.05 19.53
N PRO A 37 -15.82 12.42 20.38
CA PRO A 37 -16.12 12.96 21.69
C PRO A 37 -16.91 14.25 21.51
N ASP A 38 -18.04 14.34 22.20
CA ASP A 38 -18.95 15.48 22.24
C ASP A 38 -18.28 16.65 22.99
N VAL A 39 -17.22 17.19 22.38
CA VAL A 39 -16.49 18.35 22.86
C VAL A 39 -17.12 19.54 22.19
N VAL A 40 -18.27 19.99 22.72
CA VAL A 40 -18.75 21.34 22.45
C VAL A 40 -17.69 22.28 23.04
N PRO A 41 -16.91 23.03 22.23
CA PRO A 41 -15.88 23.90 22.78
C PRO A 41 -16.55 24.98 23.64
N ASP A 42 -16.13 25.06 24.91
CA ASP A 42 -16.64 25.96 25.95
C ASP A 42 -16.58 27.46 25.56
N ARG A 43 -15.92 27.77 24.44
CA ARG A 43 -15.86 29.11 23.82
C ARG A 43 -17.20 29.63 23.31
N ALA A 44 -18.16 28.77 22.96
CA ALA A 44 -19.45 29.22 22.43
C ALA A 44 -20.38 29.82 23.51
N ARG A 45 -20.13 29.58 24.80
CA ARG A 45 -20.98 30.11 25.89
C ARG A 45 -20.72 31.58 26.22
N TYR A 46 -19.52 32.09 25.96
CA TYR A 46 -19.11 33.45 26.35
C TYR A 46 -19.67 34.58 25.47
N THR A 47 -20.18 34.28 24.28
CA THR A 47 -20.67 35.32 23.35
C THR A 47 -22.11 35.75 23.62
N ILE A 48 -22.94 34.93 24.27
CA ILE A 48 -24.37 35.24 24.47
C ILE A 48 -24.62 36.07 25.73
N GLU A 49 -23.91 35.82 26.83
CA GLU A 49 -24.11 36.56 28.09
C GLU A 49 -23.61 38.01 28.03
N SER A 50 -22.50 38.24 27.31
CA SER A 50 -21.88 39.57 27.16
C SER A 50 -22.80 40.60 26.49
N VAL A 51 -23.76 40.15 25.68
CA VAL A 51 -24.60 41.04 24.86
C VAL A 51 -25.97 41.31 25.51
N LYS A 52 -26.37 40.52 26.52
CA LYS A 52 -27.65 40.72 27.24
C LYS A 52 -27.66 41.98 28.13
N HIS A 53 -26.51 42.48 28.57
CA HIS A 53 -26.42 43.61 29.51
C HIS A 53 -26.52 45.01 28.87
N ALA A 54 -26.72 45.13 27.55
CA ALA A 54 -26.67 46.42 26.86
C ALA A 54 -28.01 47.18 26.70
N PHE A 55 -29.14 46.67 27.18
CA PHE A 55 -30.49 47.10 26.75
C PHE A 55 -31.37 47.81 27.80
N SER A 56 -30.81 48.45 28.83
CA SER A 56 -31.66 48.92 29.95
C SER A 56 -32.47 50.22 29.71
N ASP A 57 -32.09 51.21 28.88
CA ASP A 57 -32.76 52.53 28.93
C ASP A 57 -32.78 53.31 27.58
N SER A 58 -33.75 53.09 26.66
CA SER A 58 -33.94 54.02 25.51
C SER A 58 -35.36 54.05 24.88
N ASP A 59 -35.75 55.23 24.38
CA ASP A 59 -37.03 55.56 23.73
C ASP A 59 -37.45 54.61 22.57
N GLY A 60 -38.75 54.35 22.43
CA GLY A 60 -39.32 53.19 21.73
C GLY A 60 -38.98 52.97 20.23
N THR A 61 -38.55 53.99 19.47
CA THR A 61 -38.04 53.81 18.09
C THR A 61 -36.58 53.36 18.05
N SER A 62 -35.81 53.67 19.10
CA SER A 62 -34.42 53.23 19.27
C SER A 62 -34.33 51.74 19.59
N ALA A 63 -35.25 51.23 20.42
CA ALA A 63 -35.26 49.84 20.86
C ALA A 63 -35.39 48.82 19.70
N HIS A 64 -36.21 49.12 18.68
CA HIS A 64 -36.36 48.25 17.51
C HIS A 64 -35.09 48.17 16.65
N GLN A 65 -34.42 49.30 16.45
CA GLN A 65 -33.16 49.35 15.69
C GLN A 65 -32.04 48.61 16.44
N GLN A 66 -31.94 48.79 17.76
CA GLN A 66 -30.96 48.09 18.58
C GLN A 66 -31.21 46.56 18.59
N ARG A 67 -32.47 46.13 18.66
CA ARG A 67 -32.83 44.70 18.57
C ARG A 67 -32.49 44.09 17.21
N ALA A 68 -32.70 44.82 16.12
CA ALA A 68 -32.33 44.36 14.78
C ALA A 68 -30.80 44.19 14.66
N ALA A 69 -30.02 45.20 15.09
CA ALA A 69 -28.57 45.14 15.10
C ALA A 69 -28.03 43.99 15.98
N TYR A 70 -28.68 43.73 17.11
CA TYR A 70 -28.36 42.58 17.96
C TYR A 70 -28.55 41.25 17.24
N LEU A 71 -29.69 41.05 16.58
CA LEU A 71 -29.97 39.81 15.86
C LEU A 71 -28.99 39.61 14.70
N GLU A 72 -28.65 40.67 13.97
CA GLU A 72 -27.62 40.63 12.91
C GLU A 72 -26.25 40.23 13.48
N ALA A 73 -25.87 40.78 14.63
CA ALA A 73 -24.61 40.43 15.29
C ALA A 73 -24.58 38.96 15.75
N VAL A 74 -25.70 38.45 16.29
CA VAL A 74 -25.83 37.04 16.70
C VAL A 74 -25.74 36.11 15.49
N ILE A 75 -26.49 36.39 14.42
CA ILE A 75 -26.45 35.59 13.18
C ILE A 75 -25.03 35.61 12.58
N ALA A 76 -24.39 36.78 12.55
CA ALA A 76 -23.01 36.89 12.06
C ALA A 76 -22.02 36.09 12.93
N ALA A 77 -22.21 36.05 14.25
CA ALA A 77 -21.39 35.23 15.15
C ALA A 77 -21.62 33.73 14.93
N GLU A 78 -22.87 33.29 14.81
CA GLU A 78 -23.22 31.90 14.52
C GLU A 78 -22.64 31.43 13.17
N LEU A 79 -22.74 32.26 12.13
CA LEU A 79 -22.17 31.95 10.81
C LEU A 79 -20.64 31.82 10.89
N ARG A 80 -19.94 32.67 11.64
CA ARG A 80 -18.48 32.54 11.82
C ARG A 80 -18.11 31.22 12.49
N VAL A 81 -18.78 30.86 13.59
CA VAL A 81 -18.54 29.59 14.28
C VAL A 81 -18.78 28.42 13.35
N ARG A 82 -19.86 28.45 12.56
CA ARG A 82 -20.16 27.40 11.59
C ARG A 82 -19.09 27.29 10.49
N THR A 83 -18.60 28.42 9.98
CA THR A 83 -17.49 28.42 9.00
C THR A 83 -16.22 27.84 9.60
N GLU A 84 -15.85 28.22 10.83
CA GLU A 84 -14.67 27.68 11.51
C GLU A 84 -14.76 26.16 11.73
N LEU A 85 -15.93 25.65 12.10
CA LEU A 85 -16.17 24.20 12.24
C LEU A 85 -16.03 23.48 10.89
N ASN A 86 -16.69 23.99 9.84
CA ASN A 86 -16.58 23.42 8.50
C ASN A 86 -15.13 23.43 8.00
N ASP A 87 -14.38 24.51 8.24
CA ASP A 87 -12.98 24.62 7.84
C ASP A 87 -12.09 23.63 8.61
N ALA A 88 -12.36 23.40 9.90
CA ALA A 88 -11.68 22.39 10.70
C ALA A 88 -11.97 20.96 10.22
N GLU A 89 -13.23 20.66 9.90
CA GLU A 89 -13.66 19.37 9.33
C GLU A 89 -13.00 19.12 7.97
N ASN A 90 -13.06 20.10 7.07
CA ASN A 90 -12.41 20.02 5.75
C ASN A 90 -10.89 19.83 5.89
N SER A 91 -10.26 20.52 6.84
CA SER A 91 -8.83 20.36 7.13
C SER A 91 -8.50 18.98 7.72
N ALA A 92 -9.39 18.38 8.51
CA ALA A 92 -9.23 17.01 9.00
C ALA A 92 -9.37 15.99 7.85
N ALA A 93 -10.38 16.15 7.01
CA ALA A 93 -10.61 15.30 5.83
C ALA A 93 -9.41 15.34 4.86
N ALA A 94 -8.87 16.53 4.58
CA ALA A 94 -7.69 16.68 3.73
C ALA A 94 -6.45 15.95 4.29
N ARG A 95 -6.21 16.04 5.61
CA ARG A 95 -5.10 15.33 6.28
C ARG A 95 -5.29 13.81 6.23
N ASN A 96 -6.51 13.32 6.40
CA ASN A 96 -6.82 11.89 6.29
C ASN A 96 -6.60 11.39 4.87
N HIS A 97 -7.10 12.10 3.86
CA HIS A 97 -6.87 11.73 2.45
C HIS A 97 -5.38 11.66 2.09
N GLN A 98 -4.59 12.61 2.61
CA GLN A 98 -3.15 12.60 2.42
C GLN A 98 -2.49 11.38 3.10
N ARG A 99 -2.91 11.04 4.33
CA ARG A 99 -2.42 9.85 5.04
C ARG A 99 -2.76 8.57 4.28
N ASP A 100 -3.98 8.44 3.80
CA ASP A 100 -4.45 7.25 3.08
C ASP A 100 -3.70 7.05 1.76
N SER A 101 -3.48 8.14 1.02
CA SER A 101 -2.69 8.12 -0.21
C SER A 101 -1.25 7.66 0.04
N ARG A 102 -0.65 8.11 1.14
CA ARG A 102 0.68 7.66 1.57
C ARG A 102 0.66 6.19 1.96
N LEU A 103 -0.34 5.74 2.71
CA LEU A 103 -0.47 4.35 3.16
C LEU A 103 -0.62 3.40 1.96
N ARG A 104 -1.49 3.73 1.00
CA ARG A 104 -1.66 2.95 -0.24
C ARG A 104 -0.36 2.82 -1.04
N ARG A 105 0.46 3.87 -1.07
CA ARG A 105 1.78 3.80 -1.69
C ARG A 105 2.72 2.84 -0.95
N LEU A 106 2.77 2.90 0.38
CA LEU A 106 3.59 2.00 1.18
C LEU A 106 3.17 0.53 1.02
N ILE A 107 1.86 0.29 0.92
CA ILE A 107 1.29 -1.04 0.67
C ILE A 107 1.77 -1.58 -0.68
N ARG A 108 1.61 -0.82 -1.77
CA ARG A 108 2.09 -1.26 -3.11
C ARG A 108 3.59 -1.56 -3.13
N GLU A 109 4.38 -0.71 -2.50
CA GLU A 109 5.83 -0.96 -2.41
C GLU A 109 6.17 -2.19 -1.54
N ALA A 110 5.38 -2.47 -0.49
CA ALA A 110 5.52 -3.68 0.30
C ALA A 110 5.14 -4.95 -0.49
N GLU A 111 4.06 -4.88 -1.27
CA GLU A 111 3.64 -5.96 -2.19
C GLU A 111 4.75 -6.28 -3.21
N GLU A 112 5.38 -5.25 -3.78
CA GLU A 112 6.52 -5.44 -4.69
C GLU A 112 7.71 -6.15 -4.02
N LEU A 113 7.95 -5.88 -2.73
CA LEU A 113 9.00 -6.56 -1.95
C LEU A 113 8.64 -8.00 -1.57
N CYS A 114 7.34 -8.31 -1.50
CA CYS A 114 6.83 -9.66 -1.27
C CYS A 114 6.94 -10.56 -2.52
N SER A 115 7.11 -9.97 -3.71
CA SER A 115 7.36 -10.72 -4.94
C SER A 115 8.78 -11.28 -4.98
N LEU A 116 8.90 -12.57 -5.30
CA LEU A 116 10.19 -13.24 -5.50
C LEU A 116 10.68 -12.96 -6.93
N ARG A 117 11.49 -11.91 -7.09
CA ARG A 117 12.04 -11.50 -8.39
C ARG A 117 13.49 -11.98 -8.56
N CYS A 118 13.87 -12.23 -9.80
CA CYS A 118 15.26 -12.53 -10.14
C CYS A 118 16.20 -11.38 -9.71
N PRO A 119 17.31 -11.66 -8.99
CA PRO A 119 18.26 -10.63 -8.55
C PRO A 119 19.19 -10.15 -9.69
N GLY A 120 19.17 -10.82 -10.84
CA GLY A 120 19.97 -10.49 -12.00
C GLY A 120 19.56 -9.18 -12.69
N ARG A 121 20.39 -8.75 -13.65
CA ARG A 121 20.14 -7.58 -14.49
C ARG A 121 20.01 -8.00 -15.95
N LYS A 122 19.08 -7.38 -16.68
CA LYS A 122 19.00 -7.49 -18.15
C LYS A 122 20.05 -6.57 -18.78
N GLY A 123 20.36 -6.79 -20.07
CA GLY A 123 21.24 -5.91 -20.84
C GLY A 123 20.82 -4.43 -20.70
N GLY A 124 21.78 -3.54 -20.48
CA GLY A 124 21.52 -2.12 -20.19
C GLY A 124 21.30 -1.80 -18.71
N GLY A 125 21.61 -2.73 -17.80
CA GLY A 125 21.68 -2.47 -16.35
C GLY A 125 20.33 -2.45 -15.62
N LYS A 126 19.21 -2.61 -16.32
CA LYS A 126 17.87 -2.72 -15.73
C LYS A 126 17.72 -4.01 -14.94
N GLN A 127 16.99 -3.97 -13.82
CA GLN A 127 16.73 -5.15 -13.01
C GLN A 127 15.87 -6.16 -13.77
N CYS A 128 16.12 -7.45 -13.60
CA CYS A 128 15.29 -8.49 -14.19
C CYS A 128 13.94 -8.55 -13.47
N GLU A 129 12.85 -8.35 -14.22
CA GLU A 129 11.49 -8.31 -13.65
C GLU A 129 10.83 -9.69 -13.53
N TYR A 130 11.52 -10.76 -13.97
CA TYR A 130 10.99 -12.13 -13.91
C TYR A 130 10.61 -12.51 -12.46
N ILE A 131 9.33 -12.80 -12.26
CA ILE A 131 8.74 -13.25 -11.00
C ILE A 131 8.79 -14.78 -10.98
N MET A 132 9.20 -15.34 -9.85
CA MET A 132 9.29 -16.77 -9.63
C MET A 132 8.07 -17.22 -8.82
N GLU A 133 7.31 -18.16 -9.37
CA GLU A 133 6.07 -18.68 -8.77
C GLU A 133 6.31 -19.84 -7.80
N GLY A 134 7.57 -20.24 -7.59
CA GLY A 134 7.95 -21.31 -6.68
C GLY A 134 9.35 -21.82 -6.96
N PHE A 135 9.85 -22.65 -6.05
CA PHE A 135 11.10 -23.37 -6.24
C PHE A 135 10.85 -24.85 -6.02
N ASP A 136 10.47 -25.53 -7.10
CA ASP A 136 10.37 -26.98 -7.10
C ASP A 136 11.72 -27.56 -7.50
N GLY A 137 12.42 -28.16 -6.53
CA GLY A 137 13.66 -28.89 -6.78
C GLY A 137 14.94 -28.16 -6.34
N CYS A 138 15.87 -27.95 -7.27
CA CYS A 138 17.21 -27.47 -6.96
C CYS A 138 17.21 -25.98 -6.58
N MET A 139 17.85 -25.65 -5.46
CA MET A 139 17.97 -24.27 -4.95
C MET A 139 19.07 -23.46 -5.66
N ALA A 140 19.79 -24.08 -6.61
CA ALA A 140 20.67 -23.38 -7.54
C ALA A 140 19.87 -22.99 -8.79
N VAL A 141 19.25 -21.82 -8.73
CA VAL A 141 18.24 -21.40 -9.70
C VAL A 141 18.91 -20.76 -10.90
N HIS A 142 18.34 -21.02 -12.09
CA HIS A 142 18.72 -20.36 -13.33
C HIS A 142 17.52 -19.57 -13.86
N CYS A 143 17.66 -18.25 -13.95
CA CYS A 143 16.63 -17.41 -14.53
C CYS A 143 16.49 -17.74 -16.03
N ASN A 144 15.31 -18.19 -16.46
CA ASN A 144 15.06 -18.55 -17.85
C ASN A 144 15.51 -17.43 -18.81
N THR A 145 16.27 -17.75 -19.85
CA THR A 145 16.78 -16.78 -20.84
C THR A 145 15.71 -16.30 -21.81
N ALA A 146 14.65 -17.08 -22.03
CA ALA A 146 13.55 -16.69 -22.92
C ALA A 146 12.72 -15.53 -22.35
N THR A 147 12.54 -15.49 -21.03
CA THR A 147 11.69 -14.51 -20.33
C THR A 147 12.49 -13.58 -19.40
N GLY A 148 13.68 -14.01 -18.99
CA GLY A 148 14.51 -13.38 -17.97
C GLY A 148 15.91 -13.00 -18.46
N CYS A 149 16.91 -13.14 -17.58
CA CYS A 149 18.27 -12.64 -17.83
C CYS A 149 19.36 -13.72 -17.86
N GLY A 150 19.03 -15.01 -17.68
CA GLY A 150 20.04 -16.09 -17.67
C GLY A 150 20.92 -16.14 -16.42
N THR A 151 20.68 -15.30 -15.42
CA THR A 151 21.51 -15.27 -14.20
C THR A 151 21.29 -16.54 -13.36
N HIS A 152 22.39 -17.11 -12.85
CA HIS A 152 22.35 -18.14 -11.83
C HIS A 152 22.35 -17.50 -10.44
N PHE A 153 21.52 -17.96 -9.52
CA PHE A 153 21.49 -17.44 -8.15
C PHE A 153 21.01 -18.49 -7.15
N CYS A 154 21.41 -18.29 -5.89
CA CYS A 154 20.97 -19.13 -4.77
C CYS A 154 19.56 -18.74 -4.35
N ALA A 155 18.65 -19.70 -4.27
CA ALA A 155 17.27 -19.47 -3.84
C ALA A 155 17.20 -18.95 -2.39
N TYR A 156 18.06 -19.46 -1.48
CA TYR A 156 18.08 -19.04 -0.08
C TYR A 156 18.52 -17.58 0.10
N CYS A 157 19.75 -17.24 -0.33
CA CYS A 157 20.36 -15.95 -0.04
C CYS A 157 20.20 -14.89 -1.16
N PHE A 158 19.76 -15.30 -2.36
CA PHE A 158 19.67 -14.47 -3.58
C PHE A 158 21.02 -13.94 -4.11
N ALA A 159 22.16 -14.49 -3.67
CA ALA A 159 23.45 -14.20 -4.27
C ALA A 159 23.51 -14.70 -5.72
N THR A 160 24.08 -13.89 -6.61
CA THR A 160 24.22 -14.19 -8.04
C THR A 160 25.59 -14.78 -8.37
N PHE A 161 25.65 -15.70 -9.33
CA PHE A 161 26.85 -16.43 -9.73
C PHE A 161 27.04 -16.42 -11.25
N LYS A 162 28.29 -16.59 -11.69
CA LYS A 162 28.63 -16.55 -13.12
C LYS A 162 28.12 -17.76 -13.88
N ASN A 163 28.07 -18.92 -13.23
CA ASN A 163 27.70 -20.18 -13.84
C ASN A 163 26.98 -21.09 -12.84
N SER A 164 26.34 -22.12 -13.38
CA SER A 164 25.60 -23.12 -12.61
C SER A 164 26.47 -23.80 -11.55
N ARG A 165 27.73 -24.14 -11.86
CA ARG A 165 28.61 -24.87 -10.94
C ARG A 165 28.91 -24.07 -9.68
N GLU A 166 29.29 -22.80 -9.81
CA GLU A 166 29.53 -21.90 -8.67
C GLU A 166 28.28 -21.74 -7.81
N CYS A 167 27.11 -21.64 -8.45
CA CYS A 167 25.83 -21.54 -7.75
C CYS A 167 25.54 -22.79 -6.90
N HIS A 168 25.73 -23.99 -7.46
CA HIS A 168 25.54 -25.24 -6.73
C HIS A 168 26.49 -25.37 -5.54
N VAL A 169 27.79 -25.06 -5.74
CA VAL A 169 28.77 -25.07 -4.64
C VAL A 169 28.35 -24.10 -3.53
N HIS A 170 27.83 -22.93 -3.87
CA HIS A 170 27.33 -22.00 -2.87
C HIS A 170 26.09 -22.52 -2.15
N VAL A 171 25.10 -23.03 -2.87
CA VAL A 171 23.86 -23.58 -2.28
C VAL A 171 24.18 -24.64 -1.24
N TYR A 172 25.09 -25.56 -1.55
CA TYR A 172 25.54 -26.60 -0.62
C TYR A 172 26.11 -26.03 0.68
N ASN A 173 26.82 -24.90 0.60
CA ASN A 173 27.50 -24.26 1.72
C ASN A 173 26.77 -22.99 2.25
N CYS A 174 25.52 -22.77 1.84
CA CYS A 174 24.84 -21.51 2.11
C CYS A 174 24.44 -21.43 3.58
N LEU A 175 24.87 -20.37 4.27
CA LEU A 175 24.57 -20.14 5.70
C LEU A 175 23.10 -19.82 5.96
N GLU A 176 22.36 -19.42 4.93
CA GLU A 176 20.92 -19.19 5.00
C GLU A 176 20.10 -20.43 4.61
N SER A 177 20.75 -21.55 4.25
CA SER A 177 20.03 -22.78 3.90
C SER A 177 19.31 -23.35 5.12
N ILE A 178 18.04 -23.68 4.97
CA ILE A 178 17.29 -24.48 5.96
C ILE A 178 17.76 -25.95 5.97
N ASN A 179 18.34 -26.42 4.86
CA ASN A 179 18.92 -27.74 4.69
C ASN A 179 20.41 -27.60 4.34
N PRO A 180 21.30 -27.39 5.32
CA PRO A 180 22.72 -27.26 5.04
C PRO A 180 23.28 -28.55 4.41
N ASN A 181 24.22 -28.41 3.47
CA ASN A 181 24.83 -29.52 2.71
C ASN A 181 23.86 -30.26 1.77
N GLU A 182 22.75 -29.64 1.38
CA GLU A 182 21.83 -30.19 0.38
C GLU A 182 21.57 -29.18 -0.75
N HIS A 183 21.29 -29.70 -1.95
CA HIS A 183 20.95 -28.87 -3.11
C HIS A 183 19.44 -28.73 -3.32
N PHE A 184 18.68 -29.65 -2.76
CA PHE A 184 17.23 -29.77 -2.96
C PHE A 184 16.54 -29.47 -1.64
N CYS A 185 15.43 -28.74 -1.71
CA CYS A 185 14.57 -28.57 -0.54
C CYS A 185 13.54 -29.70 -0.51
N THR A 186 13.55 -30.49 0.55
CA THR A 186 12.58 -31.57 0.77
C THR A 186 11.33 -31.07 1.52
N ASP A 187 11.43 -29.92 2.19
CA ASP A 187 10.36 -29.34 2.99
C ASP A 187 9.81 -28.08 2.31
N ALA A 188 8.75 -28.24 1.51
CA ALA A 188 8.13 -27.13 0.80
C ALA A 188 7.48 -26.10 1.75
N ASP A 189 6.92 -26.56 2.87
CA ASP A 189 6.28 -25.69 3.86
C ASP A 189 7.32 -24.89 4.63
N GLY A 190 8.41 -25.53 5.07
CA GLY A 190 9.56 -24.86 5.69
C GLY A 190 10.19 -23.83 4.75
N LEU A 191 10.29 -24.13 3.45
CA LEU A 191 10.79 -23.19 2.45
C LEU A 191 9.86 -21.99 2.26
N ARG A 192 8.54 -22.23 2.21
CA ARG A 192 7.54 -21.16 2.12
C ARG A 192 7.64 -20.23 3.34
N GLU A 193 7.70 -20.78 4.54
CA GLU A 193 7.82 -20.00 5.76
C GLU A 193 9.15 -19.23 5.82
N PHE A 194 10.26 -19.85 5.39
CA PHE A 194 11.56 -19.19 5.26
C PHE A 194 11.48 -17.94 4.36
N TYR A 195 10.84 -18.06 3.19
CA TYR A 195 10.67 -16.91 2.30
C TYR A 195 9.73 -15.86 2.87
N ASN A 196 8.62 -16.28 3.49
CA ASN A 196 7.69 -15.36 4.12
C ASN A 196 8.38 -14.53 5.21
N GLU A 197 9.22 -15.16 6.02
CA GLU A 197 10.02 -14.47 7.04
C GLU A 197 11.00 -13.47 6.41
N LYS A 198 11.69 -13.87 5.33
CA LYS A 198 12.61 -12.97 4.62
C LYS A 198 11.88 -11.78 3.99
N LYS A 199 10.69 -11.99 3.43
CA LYS A 199 9.82 -10.92 2.88
C LYS A 199 9.40 -9.95 3.99
N ARG A 200 8.94 -10.46 5.14
CA ARG A 200 8.58 -9.64 6.31
C ARG A 200 9.76 -8.79 6.79
N ARG A 201 10.98 -9.36 6.87
CA ARG A 201 12.20 -8.61 7.22
C ARG A 201 12.52 -7.50 6.23
N ARG A 202 12.41 -7.76 4.92
CA ARG A 202 12.65 -6.74 3.87
C ARG A 202 11.66 -5.59 3.97
N VAL A 203 10.37 -5.89 4.15
CA VAL A 203 9.34 -4.86 4.36
C VAL A 203 9.62 -4.08 5.65
N GLY A 204 9.92 -4.77 6.75
CA GLY A 204 10.26 -4.13 8.03
C GLY A 204 11.45 -3.17 7.90
N ALA A 205 12.53 -3.58 7.23
CA ALA A 205 13.69 -2.73 6.96
C ALA A 205 13.32 -1.51 6.11
N MET A 206 12.48 -1.69 5.07
CA MET A 206 11.97 -0.59 4.25
C MET A 206 11.17 0.41 5.07
N LEU A 207 10.25 -0.05 5.92
CA LEU A 207 9.43 0.80 6.79
C LEU A 207 10.27 1.60 7.81
N VAL A 208 11.31 0.96 8.36
CA VAL A 208 12.28 1.63 9.26
C VAL A 208 13.06 2.69 8.50
N SER A 209 13.61 2.36 7.33
CA SER A 209 14.42 3.30 6.52
C SER A 209 13.64 4.55 6.10
N LYS A 210 12.31 4.42 5.94
CA LYS A 210 11.42 5.51 5.54
C LYS A 210 10.83 6.30 6.72
N ASN A 211 11.23 5.99 7.95
CA ASN A 211 10.69 6.62 9.16
C ASN A 211 9.15 6.63 9.19
N VAL A 212 8.53 5.49 8.84
CA VAL A 212 7.07 5.33 8.88
C VAL A 212 6.60 5.38 10.35
N LYS A 213 5.42 5.95 10.62
CA LYS A 213 4.85 5.99 11.98
C LYS A 213 4.44 4.57 12.41
N GLU A 214 4.51 4.24 13.70
CA GLU A 214 4.19 2.90 14.22
C GLU A 214 2.79 2.42 13.84
N ASP A 215 1.77 3.29 13.93
CA ASP A 215 0.40 2.93 13.54
C ASP A 215 0.31 2.53 12.06
N ASP A 216 0.99 3.28 11.19
CA ASP A 216 1.01 2.98 9.75
C ASP A 216 1.86 1.73 9.46
N LYS A 217 2.94 1.49 10.22
CA LYS A 217 3.73 0.24 10.12
C LYS A 217 2.87 -0.97 10.44
N ALA A 218 2.06 -0.90 11.50
CA ALA A 218 1.18 -1.98 11.91
C ALA A 218 0.16 -2.32 10.80
N LEU A 219 -0.43 -1.29 10.17
CA LEU A 219 -1.35 -1.47 9.05
C LEU A 219 -0.68 -2.12 7.83
N VAL A 220 0.51 -1.66 7.44
CA VAL A 220 1.24 -2.26 6.31
C VAL A 220 1.64 -3.71 6.62
N MET A 221 2.12 -3.99 7.82
CA MET A 221 2.51 -5.35 8.21
C MET A 221 1.31 -6.28 8.35
N ALA A 222 0.15 -5.79 8.79
CA ALA A 222 -1.08 -6.55 8.79
C ALA A 222 -1.48 -6.96 7.36
N HIS A 223 -1.40 -6.04 6.40
CA HIS A 223 -1.65 -6.32 4.99
C HIS A 223 -0.66 -7.35 4.41
N VAL A 224 0.64 -7.19 4.68
CA VAL A 224 1.66 -8.16 4.26
C VAL A 224 1.40 -9.54 4.86
N ASN A 225 1.07 -9.62 6.14
CA ASN A 225 0.74 -10.89 6.79
C ASN A 225 -0.53 -11.54 6.20
N ALA A 226 -1.48 -10.76 5.68
CA ALA A 226 -2.65 -11.29 5.00
C ALA A 226 -2.28 -11.92 3.64
N ILE A 227 -1.36 -11.30 2.88
CA ILE A 227 -0.91 -11.82 1.58
C ILE A 227 0.00 -13.05 1.70
N LEU A 228 0.76 -13.17 2.80
CA LEU A 228 1.72 -14.26 3.00
C LEU A 228 1.13 -15.51 3.68
N ARG A 229 -0.15 -15.48 4.06
CA ARG A 229 -0.87 -16.66 4.59
C ARG A 229 -1.25 -17.61 3.46
#